data_AF-A0A3A5MQ06-F1
#
_entry.id   AF-A0A3A5MQ06-F1
#
_cell.length_a   1.000
_cell.length_b   1.000
_cell.length_c   1.000
_cell.angle_alpha   90.00
_cell.angle_beta   90.00
_cell.angle_gamma   90.00
#
_symmetry.space_group_name_H-M   'P 1'
#
loop_
_entity.id
_entity.type
_entity.pdbx_description
1 polymer ?
#
loop_
_entity_poly.entity_id
_entity_poly.type
_entity_poly.pdbx_seq_one_letter_code
_entity_poly.pdbx_strand_id
1 'polypeptide(L)'
;MRELKRVYREECENEVQADGSIGARCWLCGQPVNYDEHGREDSFELDHYYPASTHPEHYEDPSNFKPSHSSCNRERGNKAPRPGLGVLSRNWLE
;
A
#
# COMPACT_ATOMS: atom_id res chain seq x y z
N MET A 1 10.71 -3.64 -14.67
CA MET A 1 9.92 -2.62 -13.95
C MET A 1 8.44 -2.42 -14.36
N ARG A 2 8.09 -1.89 -15.56
CA ARG A 2 6.69 -1.52 -15.89
C ARG A 2 5.69 -2.68 -15.79
N GLU A 3 6.11 -3.88 -16.21
CA GLU A 3 5.28 -5.09 -16.13
C GLU A 3 5.04 -5.51 -14.69
N LEU A 4 6.08 -5.56 -13.84
CA LEU A 4 5.96 -5.88 -12.41
C LEU A 4 4.96 -4.96 -11.71
N LYS A 5 5.04 -3.65 -11.99
CA LYS A 5 4.12 -2.66 -11.41
C LYS A 5 2.68 -2.84 -11.90
N ARG A 6 2.50 -3.24 -13.16
CA ARG A 6 1.16 -3.51 -13.73
C ARG A 6 0.55 -4.75 -13.09
N VAL A 7 1.28 -5.87 -13.08
CA VAL A 7 0.85 -7.13 -12.45
C VAL A 7 0.51 -6.90 -10.99
N TYR A 8 1.37 -6.21 -10.25
CA TYR A 8 1.13 -5.91 -8.85
C TYR A 8 -0.14 -5.06 -8.62
N ARG A 9 -0.40 -4.07 -9.49
CA ARG A 9 -1.66 -3.29 -9.43
C ARG A 9 -2.86 -4.19 -9.69
N GLU A 10 -2.79 -5.07 -10.70
CA GLU A 10 -3.87 -6.01 -11.03
C GLU A 10 -4.15 -6.98 -9.86
N GLU A 11 -3.11 -7.49 -9.21
CA GLU A 11 -3.24 -8.33 -8.01
C GLU A 11 -3.93 -7.57 -6.86
N CYS A 12 -3.49 -6.33 -6.60
CA CYS A 12 -4.08 -5.49 -5.57
C CYS A 12 -5.55 -5.16 -5.87
N GLU A 13 -5.87 -4.82 -7.11
CA GLU A 13 -7.24 -4.50 -7.54
C GLU A 13 -8.20 -5.67 -7.36
N ASN A 14 -7.72 -6.91 -7.50
CA ASN A 14 -8.54 -8.13 -7.37
C ASN A 14 -8.48 -8.78 -5.98
N GLU A 15 -7.76 -8.20 -5.01
CA GLU A 15 -7.60 -8.79 -3.68
C GLU A 15 -8.91 -8.75 -2.88
N VAL A 16 -9.43 -9.92 -2.51
CA VAL A 16 -10.64 -10.04 -1.67
C VAL A 16 -10.25 -9.88 -0.20
N GLN A 17 -10.80 -8.86 0.43
CA GLN A 17 -10.59 -8.56 1.84
C GLN A 17 -11.50 -9.43 2.74
N ALA A 18 -11.17 -9.49 4.03
CA ALA A 18 -11.92 -10.28 5.01
C ALA A 18 -13.40 -9.83 5.17
N ASP A 19 -13.72 -8.57 4.86
CA ASP A 19 -15.08 -8.04 4.87
C ASP A 19 -15.84 -8.26 3.54
N GLY A 20 -15.24 -8.96 2.58
CA GLY A 20 -15.82 -9.22 1.26
C GLY A 20 -15.65 -8.09 0.26
N SER A 21 -15.02 -6.97 0.64
CA SER A 21 -14.65 -5.92 -0.31
C SER A 21 -13.53 -6.40 -1.26
N ILE A 22 -13.53 -5.89 -2.49
CA ILE A 22 -12.51 -6.18 -3.50
C ILE A 22 -11.59 -4.97 -3.62
N GLY A 23 -10.28 -5.21 -3.63
CA GLY A 23 -9.25 -4.18 -3.70
C GLY A 23 -8.43 -4.10 -2.42
N ALA A 24 -7.10 -4.14 -2.56
CA ALA A 24 -6.19 -4.04 -1.45
C ALA A 24 -6.28 -2.65 -0.82
N ARG A 25 -6.28 -2.63 0.52
CA ARG A 25 -6.38 -1.41 1.32
C ARG A 25 -5.01 -0.72 1.41
N CYS A 26 -5.03 0.58 1.60
CA CYS A 26 -3.82 1.37 1.75
C CYS A 26 -3.02 0.87 2.95
N TRP A 27 -1.77 0.48 2.74
CA TRP A 27 -0.93 -0.09 3.80
C TRP A 27 -0.54 0.92 4.90
N LEU A 28 -0.72 2.22 4.63
CA LEU A 28 -0.38 3.31 5.55
C LEU A 28 -1.55 3.67 6.47
N CYS A 29 -2.77 3.76 5.94
CA CYS A 29 -3.96 4.20 6.69
C CYS A 29 -5.02 3.12 6.88
N GLY A 30 -4.91 1.98 6.19
CA GLY A 30 -5.85 0.86 6.23
C GLY A 30 -7.20 1.10 5.54
N GLN A 31 -7.39 2.26 4.89
CA GLN A 31 -8.62 2.58 4.17
C GLN A 31 -8.61 2.02 2.74
N PRO A 32 -9.78 1.75 2.12
CA PRO A 32 -9.88 1.32 0.74
C PRO A 32 -9.20 2.30 -0.23
N VAL A 33 -8.54 1.77 -1.27
CA VAL A 33 -7.91 2.55 -2.34
C VAL A 33 -8.82 2.55 -3.56
N ASN A 34 -8.91 3.69 -4.24
CA ASN A 34 -9.64 3.80 -5.49
C ASN A 34 -8.75 3.32 -6.64
N TYR A 35 -9.12 2.20 -7.27
CA TYR A 35 -8.41 1.65 -8.43
C TYR A 35 -8.96 2.18 -9.76
N ASP A 36 -10.22 2.64 -9.81
CA ASP A 36 -10.87 3.12 -11.04
C ASP A 36 -10.36 4.50 -11.51
N GLU A 37 -9.96 5.37 -10.57
CA GLU A 37 -9.44 6.71 -10.89
C GLU A 37 -7.91 6.81 -10.79
N HIS A 38 -7.33 7.68 -11.60
CA HIS A 38 -5.90 8.01 -11.58
C HIS A 38 -5.69 9.50 -11.29
N GLY A 39 -4.64 9.81 -10.53
CA GLY A 39 -4.22 11.20 -10.27
C GLY A 39 -5.06 11.93 -9.21
N ARG A 40 -5.89 11.20 -8.47
CA ARG A 40 -6.65 11.70 -7.31
C ARG A 40 -5.93 11.37 -6.01
N GLU A 41 -6.26 12.09 -4.94
CA GLU A 41 -5.65 11.88 -3.62
C GLU A 41 -5.86 10.47 -3.06
N ASP A 42 -6.99 9.85 -3.38
CA ASP A 42 -7.44 8.51 -3.02
C ASP A 42 -7.13 7.45 -4.09
N SER A 43 -6.48 7.85 -5.20
CA SER A 43 -6.10 6.91 -6.25
C SER A 43 -4.94 6.01 -5.83
N PHE A 44 -4.90 4.81 -6.41
CA PHE A 44 -3.80 3.86 -6.21
C PHE A 44 -2.45 4.42 -6.67
N GLU A 45 -1.47 4.31 -5.79
CA GLU A 45 -0.07 4.51 -6.08
C GLU A 45 0.76 3.38 -5.46
N LEU A 46 1.69 2.84 -6.25
CA LEU A 46 2.64 1.83 -5.80
C LEU A 46 3.71 2.50 -4.94
N ASP A 47 3.75 2.11 -3.67
CA ASP A 47 4.78 2.53 -2.72
C ASP A 47 5.82 1.42 -2.53
N HIS A 48 7.00 1.81 -2.06
CA HIS A 48 8.08 0.92 -1.68
C HIS A 48 8.22 0.93 -0.16
N TYR A 49 8.13 -0.25 0.46
CA TYR A 49 8.32 -0.40 1.89
C TYR A 49 9.69 0.15 2.32
N TYR A 50 10.76 -0.30 1.64
CA TYR A 50 12.08 0.31 1.67
C TYR A 50 12.22 1.38 0.59
N PRO A 51 12.41 2.66 0.94
CA PRO A 51 12.49 3.73 -0.05
C PRO A 51 13.65 3.54 -1.01
N ALA A 52 13.38 3.77 -2.30
CA ALA A 52 14.34 3.66 -3.41
C ALA A 52 15.64 4.45 -3.18
N SER A 53 15.56 5.60 -2.52
CA SER A 53 16.73 6.44 -2.21
C SER A 53 17.70 5.81 -1.22
N THR A 54 17.23 4.87 -0.40
CA THR A 54 18.02 4.24 0.67
C THR A 54 18.35 2.78 0.39
N HIS A 55 17.48 2.09 -0.35
CA HIS A 55 17.60 0.67 -0.69
C HIS A 55 17.30 0.46 -2.19
N PRO A 56 18.14 1.00 -3.09
CA PRO A 56 17.92 0.89 -4.53
C PRO A 56 17.90 -0.56 -5.03
N GLU A 57 18.55 -1.49 -4.32
CA GLU A 57 18.55 -2.92 -4.61
C GLU A 57 17.15 -3.56 -4.51
N HIS A 58 16.25 -2.99 -3.72
CA HIS A 58 14.88 -3.46 -3.55
C HIS A 58 13.88 -2.72 -4.45
N TYR A 59 14.34 -1.89 -5.38
CA TYR A 59 13.46 -1.06 -6.21
C TYR A 59 12.56 -1.88 -7.15
N GLU A 60 13.06 -3.01 -7.64
CA GLU A 60 12.35 -3.92 -8.55
C GLU A 60 11.91 -5.22 -7.86
N ASP A 61 12.00 -5.29 -6.53
CA ASP A 61 11.53 -6.44 -5.75
C ASP A 61 10.02 -6.32 -5.50
N PRO A 62 9.18 -7.21 -6.07
CA PRO A 62 7.73 -7.19 -5.83
C PRO A 62 7.37 -7.32 -4.34
N SER A 63 8.22 -7.98 -3.55
CA SER A 63 8.03 -8.13 -2.10
C SER A 63 8.13 -6.79 -1.36
N ASN A 64 8.81 -5.81 -1.97
CA ASN A 64 8.96 -4.45 -1.46
C ASN A 64 7.81 -3.53 -1.87
N PHE A 65 6.92 -3.96 -2.77
CA PHE A 65 5.78 -3.15 -3.20
C PHE A 65 4.67 -3.17 -2.15
N LYS A 66 3.99 -2.04 -2.00
CA LYS A 66 2.84 -1.87 -1.13
C LYS A 66 1.76 -1.01 -1.79
N PRO A 67 0.46 -1.33 -1.60
CA PRO A 67 -0.65 -0.56 -2.15
C PRO A 67 -0.90 0.67 -1.28
N SER A 68 -0.85 1.87 -1.84
CA SER A 68 -1.07 3.11 -1.09
C SER A 68 -1.95 4.08 -1.86
N HIS A 69 -2.52 5.06 -1.15
CA HIS A 69 -3.06 6.25 -1.80
C HIS A 69 -1.93 7.16 -2.28
N SER A 70 -2.12 7.85 -3.40
CA SER A 70 -1.16 8.85 -3.89
C SER A 70 -0.89 9.95 -2.85
N SER A 71 -1.91 10.41 -2.12
CA SER A 71 -1.74 11.36 -1.01
C SER A 71 -0.88 10.81 0.12
N CYS A 72 -1.20 9.61 0.62
CA CYS A 72 -0.49 8.97 1.72
C CYS A 72 0.98 8.69 1.37
N ASN A 73 1.24 8.22 0.14
CA ASN A 73 2.59 7.99 -0.36
C ASN A 73 3.41 9.28 -0.41
N ARG A 74 2.82 10.34 -0.98
CA ARG A 74 3.45 11.66 -1.06
C ARG A 74 3.74 12.24 0.33
N GLU A 75 2.83 12.08 1.28
CA GLU A 75 3.02 12.54 2.66
C GLU A 75 4.10 11.75 3.41
N ARG A 76 4.20 10.44 3.15
CA ARG A 76 5.25 9.59 3.72
C ARG A 76 6.63 10.01 3.19
N GLY A 77 6.78 10.12 1.87
CA GLY A 77 8.06 10.34 1.22
C GLY A 77 9.09 9.27 1.64
N ASN A 78 10.31 9.68 1.99
CA ASN A 78 11.39 8.77 2.38
C ASN A 78 11.37 8.37 3.88
N LYS A 79 10.29 8.67 4.60
CA LYS A 79 10.21 8.38 6.04
C LYS A 79 9.78 6.93 6.25
N ALA A 80 10.18 6.35 7.37
CA ALA A 80 9.61 5.09 7.83
C ALA A 80 8.07 5.23 7.91
N PRO A 81 7.30 4.17 7.59
CA PRO A 81 5.86 4.20 7.78
C PRO A 81 5.59 4.62 9.23
N ARG A 82 4.66 5.56 9.41
CA ARG A 82 4.19 5.84 10.77
C ARG A 82 3.63 4.53 11.30
N PRO A 83 3.95 4.11 12.54
CA PRO A 83 3.27 2.96 13.12
C PRO A 83 1.78 3.27 13.03
N GLY A 84 1.07 2.52 12.19
CA GLY A 84 -0.38 2.59 12.15
C GLY A 84 -0.91 2.34 13.55
N LEU A 85 -2.13 2.80 13.83
CA LEU A 85 -2.89 2.30 14.98
C LEU A 85 -2.98 0.78 14.80
N GLY A 86 -2.01 0.06 15.37
CA GLY A 86 -1.87 -1.37 15.18
C GLY A 86 -3.13 -2.08 15.68
N VAL A 87 -3.41 -3.24 15.10
CA VAL A 87 -4.35 -4.18 15.68
C VAL A 87 -3.97 -4.34 17.16
N LEU A 88 -4.90 -4.03 18.07
CA LEU A 88 -4.68 -4.23 19.50
C LEU A 88 -4.25 -5.68 19.71
N SER A 89 -2.98 -5.90 20.03
CA SER A 89 -2.42 -7.25 20.16
C SER A 89 -2.92 -7.98 21.41
N ARG A 90 -3.86 -7.39 22.17
CA ARG A 90 -4.44 -7.94 23.39
C ARG A 90 -5.96 -7.79 23.38
N ASN A 91 -6.63 -8.93 23.37
CA ASN A 91 -8.05 -9.05 23.68
C ASN A 91 -8.16 -9.15 25.22
N TRP A 92 -8.66 -8.11 25.88
CA TRP A 92 -8.87 -8.07 27.35
C TRP A 92 -10.29 -8.51 27.72
N LEU A 93 -10.80 -9.57 27.08
CA LEU A 93 -12.06 -10.15 27.52
C LEU A 93 -11.73 -11.15 28.64
N GLU A 94 -11.89 -10.66 29.87
CA GLU A 94 -12.10 -11.41 31.11
C GLU A 94 -13.44 -12.16 31.06
#